data_AF-A0A926PTQ4-F1
#
_entry.id   AF-A0A926PTQ4-F1
#
_cell.length_a   1.000
_cell.length_b   1.000
_cell.length_c   1.000
_cell.angle_alpha   90.00
_cell.angle_beta   90.00
_cell.angle_gamma   90.00
#
_symmetry.space_group_name_H-M   'P 1'
#
loop_
_entity.id
_entity.type
_entity.pdbx_description
1 polymer ?
#
loop_
_entity_poly.entity_id
_entity_poly.type
_entity_poly.pdbx_seq_one_letter_code
_entity_poly.pdbx_strand_id
1 'polypeptide(L)' 'MHEREAIAQINQRLKAAAIPVRVGIRGKALHLRATLRAKNGIGKKQQDISLGIPACFDGFRRAELEAHQLSNDQRSE' A
#
# COMPACT_ATOMS: atom_id res chain seq x y z
N MET A 1 -21.49 0.14 1.85
CA MET A 1 -20.53 0.22 0.73
C MET A 1 -19.62 1.44 0.93
N HIS A 2 -18.78 1.46 1.97
CA HIS A 2 -17.94 2.65 2.29
C HIS A 2 -16.44 2.36 2.17
N GLU A 3 -16.04 1.11 1.92
CA GLU A 3 -14.62 0.73 1.88
C GLU A 3 -13.83 1.39 0.75
N ARG A 4 -14.46 1.63 -0.41
CA ARG A 4 -13.81 2.26 -1.57
C ARG A 4 -13.40 3.70 -1.28
N GLU A 5 -14.22 4.42 -0.52
CA GLU A 5 -13.99 5.81 -0.17
C GLU A 5 -12.88 5.95 0.88
N ALA A 6 -12.87 5.05 1.88
CA ALA A 6 -11.79 4.96 2.85
C ALA A 6 -10.43 4.71 2.16
N ILE A 7 -10.38 3.77 1.22
CA ILE A 7 -9.17 3.48 0.42
C ILE A 7 -8.75 4.68 -0.42
N ALA A 8 -9.71 5.37 -1.04
CA ALA A 8 -9.41 6.56 -1.83
C ALA A 8 -8.76 7.66 -0.96
N GLN A 9 -9.27 7.86 0.26
CA GLN A 9 -8.70 8.81 1.22
C GLN A 9 -7.27 8.43 1.63
N ILE A 10 -7.02 7.16 1.92
CA ILE A 10 -5.67 6.65 2.24
C ILE A 10 -4.73 6.84 1.05
N ASN A 11 -5.18 6.50 -0.16
CA ASN A 11 -4.40 6.68 -1.38
C ASN A 11 -4.07 8.15 -1.64
N GLN A 12 -4.97 9.08 -1.31
CA GLN A 12 -4.68 10.52 -1.38
C GLN A 12 -3.61 10.93 -0.37
N ARG A 13 -3.66 10.44 0.87
CA ARG A 13 -2.63 10.70 1.89
C ARG A 13 -1.27 10.15 1.47
N LEU A 14 -1.22 8.89 1.00
CA LEU A 14 0.01 8.28 0.49
C LEU A 14 0.59 9.06 -0.69
N LYS A 15 -0.27 9.53 -1.61
CA LYS A 15 0.15 10.39 -2.72
C LYS A 15 0.69 11.74 -2.23
N ALA A 16 0.06 12.37 -1.24
CA ALA A 16 0.53 13.61 -0.64
C ALA A 16 1.89 13.45 0.07
N ALA A 17 2.14 12.27 0.65
CA ALA A 17 3.43 11.89 1.24
C ALA A 17 4.48 11.46 0.19
N ALA A 18 4.19 11.55 -1.11
CA ALA A 18 5.04 11.06 -2.21
C ALA A 18 5.42 9.57 -2.09
N ILE A 19 4.57 8.78 -1.42
CA ILE A 19 4.76 7.34 -1.25
C ILE A 19 4.24 6.62 -2.49
N PRO A 20 5.08 5.85 -3.21
CA PRO A 20 4.69 5.13 -4.42
C PRO A 20 3.93 3.82 -4.11
N VAL A 21 3.01 3.86 -3.14
CA VAL A 21 2.20 2.74 -2.65
C VAL A 21 0.72 3.11 -2.75
N ARG A 22 -0.11 2.15 -3.14
CA ARG A 22 -1.57 2.27 -3.22
C ARG A 22 -2.22 1.11 -2.49
N VAL A 23 -3.23 1.40 -1.68
CA VAL A 23 -4.09 0.39 -1.06
C VAL A 23 -5.22 0.03 -2.01
N GLY A 24 -5.58 -1.24 -2.04
CA GLY A 24 -6.76 -1.76 -2.74
C GLY A 24 -7.42 -2.90 -1.96
N ILE A 25 -8.66 -3.23 -2.35
CA ILE A 25 -9.39 -4.40 -1.84
C ILE A 25 -9.50 -5.44 -2.94
N ARG A 26 -9.26 -6.70 -2.59
CA ARG A 26 -9.55 -7.85 -3.44
C ARG A 26 -10.43 -8.82 -2.67
N GLY A 27 -11.72 -8.85 -3.00
CA GLY A 27 -12.72 -9.64 -2.27
C GLY A 27 -12.89 -9.12 -0.85
N LYS A 28 -12.41 -9.89 0.13
CA LYS A 28 -12.49 -9.56 1.58
C LYS A 28 -11.15 -9.09 2.18
N ALA A 29 -10.07 -9.09 1.40
CA ALA A 29 -8.73 -8.79 1.88
C ALA A 29 -8.17 -7.50 1.25
N LEU A 30 -7.34 -6.81 2.01
CA LEU A 30 -6.57 -5.64 1.59
C LEU A 30 -5.25 -6.07 0.93
N HIS A 31 -4.91 -5.37 -0.15
CA HIS A 31 -3.64 -5.50 -0.86
C HIS A 31 -2.99 -4.13 -1.01
N LEU A 32 -1.66 -4.11 -1.00
CA LEU A 32 -0.85 -2.94 -1.34
C LEU A 32 -0.24 -3.13 -2.70
N ARG A 33 -0.44 -2.19 -3.60
CA ARG A 33 0.30 -2.07 -4.85
C ARG A 33 1.42 -1.06 -4.65
N ALA A 34 2.64 -1.55 -4.50
CA ALA A 34 3.83 -0.74 -4.32
C ALA A 34 4.73 -0.79 -5.56
N THR A 35 5.42 0.31 -5.86
CA THR A 35 6.46 0.33 -6.89
C THR A 35 7.82 0.13 -6.22
N LEU A 36 8.31 -1.11 -6.22
CA LEU A 36 9.55 -1.50 -5.54
C LEU A 36 10.71 -1.54 -6.53
N ARG A 37 11.95 -1.35 -6.05
CA ARG A 37 13.14 -1.68 -6.83
C ARG A 37 13.11 -3.18 -7.16
N ALA A 38 13.36 -3.52 -8.42
CA ALA A 38 13.50 -4.91 -8.79
C ALA A 38 14.72 -5.50 -8.08
N LYS A 39 14.62 -6.73 -7.54
CA LYS A 39 15.71 -7.46 -6.87
C LYS A 39 17.01 -7.54 -7.69
N ASN A 40 16.92 -7.35 -9.01
CA ASN A 40 18.07 -7.39 -9.92
C ASN A 40 18.76 -6.03 -10.09
N GLY A 41 18.44 -5.02 -9.25
CA GLY A 41 19.07 -3.70 -9.25
C GLY A 41 18.69 -2.79 -10.43
N ILE A 42 18.06 -3.34 -11.48
CA ILE A 42 17.73 -2.62 -12.70
C ILE A 42 16.21 -2.44 -12.80
N GLY A 43 15.74 -1.25 -12.46
CA GLY A 43 14.38 -0.80 -12.71
C GLY A 43 13.43 -0.84 -11.51
N LYS A 44 12.30 -0.16 -11.68
CA LYS A 44 11.18 -0.11 -10.73
C LYS A 44 10.09 -1.04 -11.23
N LYS A 45 9.67 -2.01 -10.42
CA LYS A 45 8.58 -2.93 -10.76
C LYS A 45 7.43 -2.75 -9.78
N GLN A 46 6.23 -2.63 -10.32
CA GLN A 46 5.02 -2.69 -9.51
C GLN A 46 4.82 -4.11 -8.99
N GLN A 47 4.61 -4.23 -7.69
CA GLN A 47 4.33 -5.49 -7.01
C GLN A 47 3.05 -5.35 -6.21
N ASP A 48 2.25 -6.41 -6.24
CA ASP A 48 1.08 -6.56 -5.40
C ASP A 48 1.50 -7.34 -4.15
N ILE A 49 1.33 -6.71 -2.99
CA ILE A 49 1.65 -7.25 -1.69
C ILE A 49 0.32 -7.49 -1.00
N SER A 50 -0.10 -8.75 -0.97
CA SER A 50 -1.28 -9.15 -0.21
C SER A 50 -0.94 -9.11 1.28
N LEU A 51 -1.56 -8.20 2.02
CA LEU A 51 -1.32 -8.06 3.46
C LEU A 51 -2.02 -9.15 4.29
N GLY A 52 -2.99 -9.86 3.69
CA GLY A 52 -3.83 -10.81 4.43
C GLY A 52 -4.76 -10.15 5.46
N ILE A 53 -4.86 -8.82 5.44
CA ILE A 53 -5.64 -8.04 6.38
C ILE A 53 -7.08 -7.90 5.86
N PRO A 54 -8.12 -8.09 6.70
CA PRO A 54 -9.50 -7.91 6.28
C PRO A 54 -9.82 -6.44 5.95
N ALA A 55 -10.76 -6.23 5.03
CA ALA A 55 -11.28 -4.92 4.62
C ALA A 55 -12.15 -4.25 5.69
N CYS A 56 -11.59 -4.00 6.88
CA CYS A 56 -12.25 -3.40 8.03
C CYS A 56 -11.54 -2.12 8.47
N PHE A 57 -12.16 -1.33 9.35
CA PHE A 57 -11.59 -0.07 9.89
C PHE A 57 -10.17 -0.25 10.45
N ASP A 58 -9.97 -1.27 11.29
CA ASP A 58 -8.64 -1.64 11.80
C ASP A 58 -7.67 -2.00 10.67
N GLY A 59 -8.17 -2.76 9.70
CA GLY A 59 -7.37 -3.19 8.55
C GLY A 59 -6.90 -2.05 7.67
N PHE A 60 -7.73 -1.02 7.47
CA PHE A 60 -7.35 0.18 6.73
C PHE A 60 -6.22 0.95 7.42
N ARG A 61 -6.31 1.13 8.73
CA ARG A 61 -5.26 1.79 9.52
C ARG A 61 -3.95 1.03 9.45
N ARG A 62 -4.03 -0.30 9.56
CA ARG A 62 -2.87 -1.18 9.49
C ARG A 62 -2.24 -1.20 8.10
N ALA A 63 -3.05 -1.20 7.04
CA ALA A 63 -2.57 -1.09 5.66
C ALA A 63 -1.87 0.25 5.37
N GLU A 64 -2.35 1.36 5.94
CA GLU A 64 -1.68 2.67 5.85
C GLU A 64 -0.31 2.63 6.55
N LEU A 65 -0.25 2.09 7.77
CA LEU A 65 1.00 1.95 8.53
C LEU A 65 2.04 1.07 7.81
N GLU A 66 1.60 -0.06 7.25
CA GLU A 66 2.45 -0.95 6.45
C GLU A 66 2.96 -0.26 5.17
N ALA A 67 2.10 0.51 4.49
CA ALA A 67 2.52 1.27 3.31
C ALA A 67 3.60 2.32 3.63
N HIS A 68 3.50 2.99 4.78
CA HIS A 68 4.51 3.92 5.27
C HIS A 68 5.83 3.21 5.62
N GLN A 69 5.77 2.10 6.36
CA GLN A 69 6.96 1.29 6.69
C GLN A 69 7.65 0.76 5.44
N LEU A 70 6.89 0.19 4.50
CA LEU A 70 7.40 -0.32 3.23
C LEU A 70 8.11 0.78 2.43
N SER A 71 7.55 1.99 2.42
CA SER A 71 8.21 3.13 1.76
C SER A 71 9.52 3.54 2.44
N ASN A 72 9.61 3.40 3.76
CA ASN A 72 10.81 3.77 4.52
C ASN A 72 11.91 2.73 4.36
N ASP A 73 11.54 1.45 4.34
CA ASP A 73 12.42 0.32 4.03
C ASP A 73 13.09 0.49 2.66
N GLN A 74 12.34 0.94 1.65
CA GLN A 74 12.88 1.25 0.31
C GLN A 74 13.81 2.48 0.26
N ARG A 75 13.87 3.31 1.30
CA ARG A 75 14.76 4.50 1.35
C ARG A 75 16.07 4.24 2.10
N SER A 76 16.22 3.10 2.77
CA SER A 76 17.45 2.75 3.48
C SER A 76 18.44 2.06 2.54
N GLU A 77 19.13 2.84 1.70
CA GLU A 77 20.40 2.49 1.05
C GLU A 77 21.48 3.49 1.49
#